data_AF-A0A1Y0XVH4-F1
#
_entry.id   AF-A0A1Y0XVH4-F1
#
_cell.length_a   1.000
_cell.length_b   1.000
_cell.length_c   1.000
_cell.angle_alpha   90.00
_cell.angle_beta   90.00
_cell.angle_gamma   90.00
#
_symmetry.space_group_name_H-M   'P 1'
#
loop_
_entity.id
_entity.type
_entity.pdbx_description
1 polymer ?
#
loop_
_entity_poly.entity_id
_entity_poly.type
_entity_poly.pdbx_seq_one_letter_code
_entity_poly.pdbx_strand_id
1 'polypeptide(L)'
;MSDLNALLDDLKRRMDGALDSLRRDFSGLRSGRASPALLEPVRVEAYGGEVPLTQVGSIAVPEARMITVQVWDRALAGAVERAIRDSGLGLNPAGEGQTIRVPIPQLTEERRNELAKAAARYAEGGKVAVRGVRRDGMDKAKGFEKKGEISQDDVKTWSDAIQKLTDQYVKKIDDMLADKDKEIKQV
;
A
#
# COMPACT_ATOMS: atom_id res chain seq x y z
N MET A 1 -17.72 4.34 -31.16
CA MET A 1 -16.32 4.24 -30.66
C MET A 1 -16.02 5.24 -29.54
N SER A 2 -16.47 6.50 -29.63
CA SER A 2 -16.32 7.51 -28.55
C SER A 2 -16.95 7.06 -27.22
N ASP A 3 -18.16 6.52 -27.27
CA ASP A 3 -18.94 6.20 -26.05
C ASP A 3 -18.43 4.94 -25.33
N LEU A 4 -17.85 3.98 -26.07
CA LEU A 4 -17.16 2.83 -25.49
C LEU A 4 -15.93 3.28 -24.71
N ASN A 5 -15.12 4.16 -25.30
CA ASN A 5 -13.91 4.65 -24.64
C ASN A 5 -14.27 5.43 -23.37
N ALA A 6 -15.29 6.29 -23.44
CA ALA A 6 -15.78 7.03 -22.26
C ALA A 6 -16.28 6.09 -21.15
N LEU A 7 -17.01 5.02 -21.49
CA LEU A 7 -17.45 4.01 -20.52
C LEU A 7 -16.24 3.28 -19.91
N LEU A 8 -15.31 2.82 -20.74
CA LEU A 8 -14.12 2.11 -20.27
C LEU A 8 -13.24 3.00 -19.38
N ASP A 9 -13.10 4.29 -19.70
CA ASP A 9 -12.34 5.24 -18.89
C ASP A 9 -13.00 5.48 -17.53
N ASP A 10 -14.33 5.58 -17.45
CA ASP A 10 -15.04 5.66 -16.16
C ASP A 10 -14.84 4.39 -15.33
N LEU A 11 -15.00 3.22 -15.95
CA LEU A 11 -14.80 1.93 -15.26
C LEU A 11 -13.36 1.78 -14.78
N LYS A 12 -12.38 2.15 -15.61
CA LYS A 12 -10.96 2.13 -15.28
C LYS A 12 -10.66 3.02 -14.08
N ARG A 13 -11.14 4.27 -14.08
CA ARG A 13 -10.99 5.21 -12.95
C ARG A 13 -11.57 4.64 -11.65
N ARG A 14 -12.74 4.00 -11.71
CA ARG A 14 -13.37 3.37 -10.55
C ARG A 14 -12.61 2.13 -10.06
N MET A 15 -12.08 1.32 -10.98
CA MET A 15 -11.24 0.16 -10.65
C MET A 15 -9.88 0.58 -10.09
N ASP A 16 -9.28 1.66 -10.59
CA ASP A 16 -8.06 2.26 -10.03
C ASP A 16 -8.31 2.72 -8.58
N GLY A 17 -9.47 3.33 -8.30
CA GLY A 17 -9.86 3.69 -6.93
C GLY A 17 -9.93 2.48 -5.98
N ALA A 18 -10.37 1.31 -6.47
CA ALA A 18 -10.35 0.07 -5.69
C ALA A 18 -8.92 -0.42 -5.43
N LEU A 19 -8.02 -0.34 -6.42
CA LEU A 19 -6.60 -0.65 -6.23
C LEU A 19 -5.93 0.28 -5.23
N ASP A 20 -6.21 1.58 -5.29
CA ASP A 20 -5.61 2.55 -4.37
C ASP A 20 -6.11 2.35 -2.94
N SER A 21 -7.37 1.95 -2.76
CA SER A 21 -7.86 1.52 -1.44
C SER A 21 -7.08 0.30 -0.94
N LEU A 22 -6.93 -0.72 -1.78
CA LEU A 22 -6.19 -1.93 -1.43
C LEU A 22 -4.72 -1.63 -1.07
N ARG A 23 -4.07 -0.71 -1.80
CA ARG A 23 -2.70 -0.25 -1.49
C ARG A 23 -2.63 0.38 -0.11
N ARG A 24 -3.59 1.24 0.25
CA ARG A 24 -3.66 1.85 1.59
C ARG A 24 -3.87 0.79 2.67
N ASP A 25 -4.78 -0.16 2.45
CA ASP A 25 -5.02 -1.26 3.40
C ASP A 25 -3.76 -2.13 3.60
N PHE A 26 -3.06 -2.45 2.51
CA PHE A 26 -1.79 -3.18 2.58
C PHE A 26 -0.65 -2.39 3.22
N SER A 27 -0.63 -1.07 3.08
CA SER A 27 0.35 -0.22 3.76
C SER A 27 0.15 -0.20 5.27
N GLY A 28 -1.11 -0.35 5.73
CA GLY A 28 -1.44 -0.48 7.14
C GLY A 28 -1.00 -1.81 7.75
N LEU A 29 -0.85 -2.86 6.93
CA LEU A 29 -0.34 -4.16 7.38
C LEU A 29 1.18 -4.14 7.54
N ARG A 30 1.61 -3.92 8.79
CA ARG A 30 3.02 -3.96 9.20
C ARG A 30 3.53 -5.41 9.20
N SER A 31 4.14 -5.81 8.09
CA SER A 31 4.76 -7.12 7.80
C SER A 31 6.03 -7.42 8.60
N GLY A 32 6.48 -6.49 9.46
CA GLY A 32 7.77 -6.59 10.15
C GLY A 32 8.97 -6.21 9.29
N ARG A 33 8.76 -5.78 8.04
CA ARG A 33 9.81 -5.25 7.18
C ARG A 33 10.14 -3.81 7.52
N ALA A 34 11.42 -3.47 7.45
CA ALA A 34 11.92 -2.12 7.58
C ALA A 34 11.39 -1.23 6.46
N SER A 35 10.81 -0.10 6.85
CA SER A 35 10.35 0.97 5.98
C SER A 35 10.66 2.31 6.64
N PRO A 36 11.13 3.32 5.87
CA PRO A 36 11.34 4.66 6.41
C PRO A 36 10.07 5.25 7.03
N ALA A 37 8.90 4.89 6.49
CA ALA A 37 7.60 5.34 6.98
C ALA A 37 7.33 4.95 8.45
N LEU A 38 8.05 3.96 9.00
CA LEU A 38 7.94 3.60 10.41
C LEU A 38 8.41 4.75 11.33
N LEU A 39 9.35 5.57 10.89
CA LEU A 39 9.94 6.65 11.68
C LEU A 39 9.39 8.05 11.33
N GLU A 40 8.47 8.16 10.35
CA GLU A 40 7.79 9.41 10.02
C GLU A 40 7.08 10.10 11.20
N PRO A 41 6.38 9.41 12.12
CA PRO A 41 5.73 10.07 13.25
C PRO A 41 6.70 10.50 14.35
N VAL A 42 7.99 10.14 14.27
CA VAL A 42 8.98 10.45 15.31
C VAL A 42 9.35 11.93 15.25
N ARG A 43 9.15 12.62 16.38
CA ARG A 43 9.61 14.00 16.61
C ARG A 43 10.84 13.98 17.51
N VAL A 44 11.78 14.87 17.21
CA VAL A 44 13.06 15.01 17.88
C VAL A 44 13.16 16.41 18.45
N GLU A 45 13.57 16.53 19.71
CA GLU A 45 13.92 17.81 20.30
C GLU A 45 15.25 18.30 19.72
N ALA A 46 15.21 19.36 18.92
CA ALA A 46 16.37 19.96 18.28
C ALA A 46 16.21 21.48 18.18
N TYR A 47 17.32 22.21 18.31
CA TYR A 47 17.36 23.67 18.13
C TYR A 47 16.33 24.45 18.98
N GLY A 48 15.99 23.96 20.17
CA GLY A 48 15.05 24.61 21.08
C GLY A 48 13.57 24.33 20.82
N GLY A 49 13.23 23.34 19.98
CA GLY A 49 11.85 22.89 19.76
C GLY A 49 11.75 21.45 19.25
N GLU A 50 10.54 20.95 19.05
CA GLU A 50 10.31 19.63 18.44
C GLU A 50 10.20 19.73 16.92
N VAL A 51 11.05 18.98 16.21
CA VAL A 51 11.04 18.88 14.75
C VAL A 51 10.89 17.44 14.29
N PRO A 52 10.32 17.16 13.11
CA PRO A 52 10.28 15.81 12.55
C PRO A 52 11.68 15.22 12.36
N LEU A 53 11.84 13.91 12.57
CA LEU A 53 13.11 13.20 12.40
C LEU A 53 13.76 13.43 11.03
N THR A 54 12.95 13.55 9.98
CA THR A 54 13.40 13.77 8.60
C THR A 54 14.10 15.12 8.38
N GLN A 55 13.97 16.06 9.31
CA GLN A 55 14.64 17.37 9.25
C GLN A 55 16.01 17.39 9.94
N VAL A 56 16.34 16.35 10.71
CA VAL A 56 17.61 16.26 11.45
C VAL A 56 18.51 15.13 10.96
N GLY A 57 18.03 14.29 10.04
CA GLY A 57 18.80 13.21 9.44
C GLY A 57 18.11 12.52 8.27
N SER A 58 18.87 11.69 7.58
CA SER A 58 18.38 10.84 6.48
C SER A 58 18.11 9.42 6.94
N ILE A 59 16.97 8.86 6.52
CA ILE A 59 16.56 7.49 6.86
C ILE A 59 16.85 6.58 5.67
N ALA A 60 17.52 5.46 5.92
CA ALA A 60 17.82 4.42 4.94
C ALA A 60 17.42 3.04 5.47
N VAL A 61 17.13 2.11 4.55
CA VAL A 61 16.82 0.72 4.88
C VAL A 61 17.89 -0.17 4.22
N PRO A 62 19.05 -0.39 4.88
CA PRO A 62 20.12 -1.21 4.31
C PRO A 62 19.72 -2.69 4.21
N GLU A 63 18.85 -3.17 5.10
CA GLU A 63 18.37 -4.55 5.13
C GLU A 63 16.92 -4.63 5.60
N ALA A 64 16.26 -5.75 5.34
CA ALA A 64 14.82 -5.91 5.58
C ALA A 64 14.40 -5.76 7.06
N ARG A 65 15.33 -5.83 8.02
CA ARG A 65 15.06 -5.80 9.47
C ARG A 65 15.83 -4.71 10.21
N MET A 66 16.48 -3.80 9.50
CA MET A 66 17.21 -2.70 10.13
C MET A 66 16.95 -1.42 9.36
N ILE A 67 16.63 -0.38 10.10
CA ILE A 67 16.61 0.99 9.60
C ILE A 67 17.88 1.66 10.09
N THR A 68 18.50 2.47 9.24
CA THR A 68 19.62 3.31 9.61
C THR A 68 19.19 4.76 9.48
N VAL A 69 19.39 5.53 10.54
CA VAL A 69 19.19 6.98 10.56
C VAL A 69 20.56 7.63 10.63
N GLN A 70 20.92 8.38 9.59
CA GLN A 70 22.14 9.17 9.57
C GLN A 70 21.80 10.60 10.00
N VAL A 71 22.23 10.98 11.20
CA VAL A 71 22.01 12.31 11.77
C VAL A 71 23.04 13.28 11.21
N TRP A 72 22.62 14.46 10.77
CA TRP A 72 23.53 15.45 10.18
C TRP A 72 24.38 16.16 11.24
N ASP A 73 23.78 16.47 12.39
CA ASP A 73 24.49 17.05 13.54
C ASP A 73 24.77 15.97 14.60
N ARG A 74 26.04 15.81 14.95
CA ARG A 74 26.48 14.85 15.98
C ARG A 74 25.91 15.20 17.36
N ALA A 75 25.69 16.47 17.67
CA ALA A 75 25.13 16.89 18.96
C ALA A 75 23.70 16.37 19.15
N LEU A 76 22.95 16.17 18.05
CA LEU A 76 21.57 15.70 18.07
C LEU A 76 21.45 14.17 18.09
N ALA A 77 22.54 13.42 17.91
CA ALA A 77 22.48 11.96 17.83
C ALA A 77 21.83 11.32 19.07
N GLY A 78 22.16 11.80 20.28
CA GLY A 78 21.55 11.32 21.52
C GLY A 78 20.07 11.74 21.69
N ALA A 79 19.65 12.86 21.09
CA ALA A 79 18.25 13.27 21.08
C ALA A 79 17.43 12.39 20.13
N VAL A 80 17.98 12.10 18.94
CA VAL A 80 17.35 11.19 17.96
C VAL A 80 17.20 9.77 18.52
N GLU A 81 18.24 9.24 19.16
CA GLU A 81 18.18 7.90 19.78
C GLU A 81 17.07 7.81 20.82
N ARG A 82 16.96 8.82 21.70
CA ARG A 82 15.89 8.89 22.69
C ARG A 82 14.51 9.03 22.04
N ALA A 83 14.36 9.93 21.07
CA ALA A 83 13.11 10.11 20.34
C ALA A 83 12.60 8.82 19.69
N ILE A 84 13.48 8.02 19.08
CA ILE A 84 13.09 6.74 18.46
C ILE A 84 12.69 5.71 19.53
N ARG A 85 13.42 5.64 20.66
CA ARG A 85 13.11 4.75 21.78
C ARG A 85 11.76 5.09 22.42
N ASP A 86 11.50 6.38 22.62
CA ASP A 86 10.33 6.90 23.35
C ASP A 86 9.11 7.12 22.44
N SER A 87 9.25 6.89 21.13
CA SER A 87 8.18 7.03 20.11
C SER A 87 6.97 6.10 20.31
N GLY A 88 7.04 5.16 21.27
CA GLY A 88 6.00 4.15 21.49
C GLY A 88 5.96 3.06 20.41
N LEU A 89 6.93 3.03 19.50
CA LEU A 89 7.02 2.03 18.42
C LEU A 89 7.62 0.70 18.89
N GLY A 90 8.11 0.61 20.13
CA GLY A 90 8.74 -0.60 20.68
C GLY A 90 10.08 -0.94 20.02
N LEU A 91 10.76 0.07 19.46
CA LEU A 91 12.05 -0.07 18.79
C LEU A 91 13.18 0.23 19.78
N ASN A 92 14.27 -0.51 19.70
CA ASN A 92 15.45 -0.26 20.53
C ASN A 92 16.62 0.22 19.66
N PRO A 93 16.79 1.55 19.46
CA PRO A 93 17.86 2.09 18.64
C PRO A 93 19.23 1.92 19.31
N ALA A 94 20.26 1.71 18.48
CA ALA A 94 21.66 1.64 18.87
C ALA A 94 22.46 2.69 18.08
N GLY A 95 23.01 3.68 18.78
CA GLY A 95 23.82 4.74 18.18
C GLY A 95 25.30 4.37 18.04
N GLU A 96 25.85 4.61 16.85
CA GLU A 96 27.28 4.57 16.52
C GLU A 96 27.69 5.95 15.97
N GLY A 97 28.01 6.89 16.86
CA GLY A 97 28.39 8.25 16.46
C GLY A 97 27.21 9.03 15.85
N GLN A 98 27.24 9.29 14.54
CA GLN A 98 26.16 9.97 13.80
C GLN A 98 25.16 8.99 13.17
N THR A 99 25.44 7.70 13.21
CA THR A 99 24.62 6.66 12.60
C THR A 99 23.83 5.93 13.68
N ILE A 100 22.51 5.89 13.57
CA ILE A 100 21.64 5.20 14.53
C ILE A 100 21.00 4.01 13.83
N ARG A 101 21.27 2.81 14.34
CA ARG A 101 20.71 1.55 13.84
C ARG A 101 19.47 1.21 14.63
N VAL A 102 18.38 0.92 13.94
CA VAL A 102 17.08 0.61 14.55
C VAL A 102 16.68 -0.79 14.09
N PRO A 103 17.02 -1.84 14.86
CA PRO A 103 16.60 -3.20 14.56
C PRO A 103 15.08 -3.34 14.78
N ILE A 104 14.44 -4.05 13.87
CA ILE A 104 13.00 -4.34 13.95
C ILE A 104 12.80 -5.72 14.58
N PRO A 105 11.98 -5.84 15.64
CA PRO A 105 11.66 -7.11 16.26
C PRO A 105 11.07 -8.11 15.26
N GLN A 106 11.40 -9.40 15.43
CA GLN A 106 10.79 -10.45 14.62
C GLN A 106 9.32 -10.65 15.01
N LEU A 107 8.47 -10.82 14.01
CA LEU A 107 7.09 -11.25 14.23
C LEU A 107 7.07 -12.74 14.58
N THR A 108 6.21 -13.12 15.53
CA THR A 108 5.90 -14.52 15.81
C THR A 108 5.18 -15.15 14.60
N GLU A 109 5.27 -16.47 14.46
CA GLU A 109 4.61 -17.20 13.36
C GLU A 109 3.08 -17.00 13.39
N GLU A 110 2.49 -17.01 14.59
CA GLU A 110 1.07 -16.71 14.80
C GLU A 110 0.70 -15.33 14.26
N ARG A 111 1.51 -14.30 14.55
CA ARG A 111 1.24 -12.94 14.07
C ARG A 111 1.39 -12.82 12.55
N ARG A 112 2.37 -13.52 11.95
CA ARG A 112 2.51 -13.56 10.48
C ARG A 112 1.29 -14.21 9.82
N ASN A 113 0.79 -15.31 10.39
CA ASN A 113 -0.40 -15.99 9.89
C ASN A 113 -1.66 -15.11 10.00
N GLU A 114 -1.80 -14.33 11.07
CA GLU A 114 -2.89 -13.34 11.19
C GLU A 114 -2.80 -12.24 10.12
N LEU A 115 -1.60 -11.71 9.87
CA LEU A 115 -1.38 -10.69 8.84
C LEU A 115 -1.66 -11.21 7.44
N ALA A 116 -1.25 -12.45 7.12
CA ALA A 116 -1.55 -13.07 5.83
C ALA A 116 -3.07 -13.26 5.64
N LYS A 117 -3.78 -13.70 6.69
CA LYS A 117 -5.26 -13.78 6.65
C LYS A 117 -5.91 -12.41 6.45
N ALA A 118 -5.38 -11.36 7.09
CA ALA A 118 -5.87 -10.00 6.91
C ALA A 118 -5.63 -9.50 5.48
N ALA A 119 -4.44 -9.72 4.92
CA ALA A 119 -4.10 -9.37 3.54
C ALA A 119 -5.05 -10.06 2.54
N ALA A 120 -5.31 -11.36 2.72
CA ALA A 120 -6.26 -12.10 1.88
C ALA A 120 -7.69 -11.53 1.96
N ARG A 121 -8.14 -11.11 3.15
CA ARG A 121 -9.46 -10.47 3.32
C ARG A 121 -9.55 -9.14 2.57
N TYR A 122 -8.52 -8.29 2.65
CA TYR A 122 -8.50 -7.03 1.92
C TYR A 122 -8.46 -7.24 0.40
N ALA A 123 -7.66 -8.20 -0.08
CA ALA A 123 -7.62 -8.57 -1.49
C ALA A 123 -8.99 -9.03 -2.00
N GLU A 124 -9.70 -9.87 -1.25
CA GLU A 124 -11.06 -10.28 -1.64
C GLU A 124 -12.03 -9.09 -1.66
N GLY A 125 -11.94 -8.18 -0.70
CA GLY A 125 -12.68 -6.92 -0.72
C GLY A 125 -12.43 -6.09 -2.00
N GLY A 126 -11.16 -5.98 -2.40
CA GLY A 126 -10.77 -5.34 -3.67
C GLY A 126 -11.38 -6.04 -4.89
N LYS A 127 -11.35 -7.38 -4.93
CA LYS A 127 -11.95 -8.15 -6.04
C LYS A 127 -13.47 -7.96 -6.09
N VAL A 128 -14.15 -7.95 -4.94
CA VAL A 128 -15.58 -7.68 -4.86
C VAL A 128 -15.91 -6.29 -5.40
N ALA A 129 -15.13 -5.27 -5.04
CA ALA A 129 -15.30 -3.91 -5.57
C ALA A 129 -15.14 -3.88 -7.11
N VAL A 130 -14.10 -4.50 -7.66
CA VAL A 130 -13.88 -4.60 -9.12
C VAL A 130 -15.02 -5.34 -9.82
N ARG A 131 -15.51 -6.45 -9.25
CA ARG A 131 -16.68 -7.19 -9.77
C ARG A 131 -17.96 -6.37 -9.73
N GLY A 132 -18.12 -5.50 -8.72
CA GLY A 132 -19.21 -4.54 -8.62
C GLY A 132 -19.16 -3.51 -9.76
N VAL A 133 -17.99 -2.90 -9.98
CA VAL A 133 -17.78 -1.96 -11.11
C VAL A 133 -18.06 -2.63 -12.45
N ARG A 134 -17.64 -3.88 -12.64
CA ARG A 134 -17.96 -4.67 -13.84
C ARG A 134 -19.48 -4.80 -14.02
N ARG A 135 -20.22 -5.14 -12.97
CA ARG A 135 -21.68 -5.31 -13.04
C ARG A 135 -22.34 -4.02 -13.54
N ASP A 136 -21.97 -2.88 -12.96
CA ASP A 136 -22.49 -1.58 -13.38
C ASP A 136 -22.15 -1.27 -14.86
N GLY A 137 -20.93 -1.59 -15.29
CA GLY A 137 -20.52 -1.43 -16.68
C GLY A 137 -21.36 -2.28 -17.65
N MET A 138 -21.59 -3.54 -17.30
CA MET A 138 -22.43 -4.47 -18.07
C MET A 138 -23.89 -4.00 -18.13
N ASP A 139 -24.42 -3.49 -17.02
CA ASP A 139 -25.80 -2.98 -16.96
C ASP A 139 -25.96 -1.69 -17.77
N LYS A 140 -24.95 -0.80 -17.77
CA LYS A 140 -24.91 0.38 -18.65
C LYS A 140 -24.91 -0.02 -20.12
N ALA A 141 -24.06 -0.98 -20.53
CA ALA A 141 -24.01 -1.47 -21.91
C ALA A 141 -25.36 -2.05 -22.38
N LYS A 142 -26.01 -2.89 -21.56
CA LYS A 142 -27.37 -3.39 -21.85
C LYS A 142 -28.42 -2.28 -21.86
N GLY A 143 -28.24 -1.24 -21.04
CA GLY A 143 -29.11 -0.07 -21.04
C GLY A 143 -29.06 0.70 -22.35
N PHE A 144 -27.86 0.88 -22.92
CA PHE A 144 -27.67 1.54 -24.22
C PHE A 144 -28.30 0.73 -25.37
N GLU A 145 -28.22 -0.60 -25.33
CA GLU A 145 -28.89 -1.48 -26.30
C GLU A 145 -30.41 -1.25 -26.31
N LYS A 146 -31.03 -1.26 -25.13
CA LYS A 146 -32.49 -1.09 -24.97
C LYS A 146 -32.98 0.27 -25.45
N LYS A 147 -32.12 1.30 -25.37
CA LYS A 147 -32.42 2.65 -25.87
C LYS A 147 -32.17 2.81 -27.36
N GLY A 148 -31.62 1.80 -28.02
CA GLY A 148 -31.22 1.87 -29.44
C GLY A 148 -29.99 2.74 -29.70
N GLU A 149 -29.22 3.07 -28.65
CA GLU A 149 -28.00 3.89 -28.78
C GLU A 149 -26.83 3.06 -29.34
N ILE A 150 -26.85 1.75 -29.16
CA ILE A 150 -25.86 0.80 -29.70
C ILE A 150 -26.53 -0.46 -30.24
N SER A 151 -25.87 -1.14 -31.20
CA SER A 151 -26.35 -2.41 -31.78
C SER A 151 -26.06 -3.62 -30.87
N GLN A 152 -26.68 -4.77 -31.16
CA GLN A 152 -26.36 -6.03 -30.45
C GLN A 152 -24.89 -6.46 -30.60
N ASP A 153 -24.31 -6.24 -31.78
CA ASP A 153 -22.91 -6.56 -32.04
C ASP A 153 -21.96 -5.64 -31.24
N ASP A 154 -22.34 -4.37 -31.08
CA ASP A 154 -21.62 -3.43 -30.23
C ASP A 154 -21.69 -3.87 -28.75
N VAL A 155 -22.85 -4.25 -28.24
CA VAL A 155 -23.00 -4.74 -26.85
C VAL A 155 -22.06 -5.90 -26.55
N LYS A 156 -21.92 -6.83 -27.50
CA LYS A 156 -21.01 -7.97 -27.37
C LYS A 156 -19.56 -7.49 -27.28
N THR A 157 -19.17 -6.59 -28.18
CA THR A 157 -17.82 -5.99 -28.19
C THR A 157 -17.52 -5.22 -26.91
N TRP A 158 -18.49 -4.46 -26.41
CA TRP A 158 -18.37 -3.68 -25.17
C TRP A 158 -18.26 -4.60 -23.96
N SER A 159 -19.07 -5.66 -23.90
CA SER A 159 -19.04 -6.66 -22.83
C SER A 159 -17.68 -7.36 -22.77
N ASP A 160 -17.13 -7.75 -23.93
CA ASP A 160 -15.81 -8.37 -24.02
C ASP A 160 -14.70 -7.42 -23.56
N ALA A 161 -14.77 -6.14 -23.91
CA ALA A 161 -13.82 -5.12 -23.46
C ALA A 161 -13.88 -4.89 -21.94
N ILE A 162 -15.09 -4.80 -21.37
CA ILE A 162 -15.32 -4.65 -19.93
C ILE A 162 -14.80 -5.88 -19.17
N GLN A 163 -15.03 -7.09 -19.70
CA GLN A 163 -14.55 -8.32 -19.09
C GLN A 163 -13.02 -8.38 -19.11
N LYS A 164 -12.38 -8.09 -20.26
CA LYS A 164 -10.91 -8.00 -20.36
C LYS A 164 -10.32 -6.99 -19.38
N LEU A 165 -10.93 -5.82 -19.23
CA LEU A 165 -10.50 -4.82 -18.26
C LEU A 165 -10.58 -5.39 -16.84
N THR A 166 -11.71 -6.01 -16.48
CA THR A 166 -11.91 -6.63 -15.16
C THR A 166 -10.84 -7.67 -14.87
N ASP A 167 -10.55 -8.57 -15.82
CA ASP A 167 -9.57 -9.65 -15.64
C ASP A 167 -8.16 -9.11 -15.40
N GLN A 168 -7.78 -8.01 -16.07
CA GLN A 168 -6.51 -7.32 -15.81
C GLN A 168 -6.43 -6.77 -14.38
N TYR A 169 -7.51 -6.17 -13.87
CA TYR A 169 -7.54 -5.62 -12.51
C TYR A 169 -7.58 -6.71 -11.44
N VAL A 170 -8.30 -7.81 -11.67
CA VAL A 170 -8.27 -8.98 -10.77
C VAL A 170 -6.86 -9.55 -10.69
N LYS A 171 -6.17 -9.69 -11.85
CA LYS A 171 -4.78 -10.14 -11.88
C LYS A 171 -3.85 -9.20 -11.10
N LYS A 172 -3.99 -7.88 -11.25
CA LYS A 172 -3.21 -6.90 -10.46
C LYS A 172 -3.43 -7.07 -8.95
N ILE A 173 -4.67 -7.36 -8.52
CA ILE A 173 -4.97 -7.62 -7.11
C ILE A 173 -4.31 -8.91 -6.63
N ASP A 174 -4.34 -9.96 -7.45
CA ASP A 174 -3.67 -11.24 -7.15
C ASP A 174 -2.15 -11.08 -7.05
N ASP A 175 -1.54 -10.35 -7.98
CA ASP A 175 -0.11 -10.06 -7.98
C ASP A 175 0.27 -9.27 -6.72
N MET A 176 -0.51 -8.24 -6.36
CA MET A 176 -0.30 -7.46 -5.14
C MET A 176 -0.43 -8.31 -3.87
N LEU A 177 -1.40 -9.22 -3.81
CA LEU A 177 -1.56 -10.13 -2.67
C LEU A 177 -0.36 -11.09 -2.57
N ALA A 178 0.08 -11.66 -3.69
CA ALA A 178 1.21 -12.57 -3.73
C ALA A 178 2.50 -11.90 -3.26
N ASP A 179 2.75 -10.66 -3.71
CA ASP A 179 3.88 -9.85 -3.26
C ASP A 179 3.80 -9.58 -1.75
N LYS A 180 2.60 -9.25 -1.25
CA LYS A 180 2.39 -8.98 0.18
C LYS A 180 2.55 -10.23 1.04
N ASP A 181 2.04 -11.37 0.59
CA ASP A 181 2.21 -12.66 1.27
C ASP A 181 3.68 -13.10 1.31
N LYS A 182 4.42 -12.88 0.21
CA LYS A 182 5.85 -13.14 0.16
C LYS A 182 6.60 -12.24 1.15
N GLU A 183 6.21 -10.96 1.23
CA GLU A 183 6.77 -10.02 2.19
C GLU A 183 6.55 -10.49 3.64
N ILE A 184 5.34 -10.96 3.97
CA ILE A 184 4.97 -11.44 5.32
C ILE A 184 5.71 -12.74 5.68
N LYS A 185 6.01 -13.59 4.69
CA LYS A 185 6.64 -14.91 4.92
C LYS A 185 8.17 -14.90 4.87
N GLN A 186 8.79 -13.99 4.12
CA GLN A 186 10.25 -13.92 3.97
C GLN A 186 10.96 -13.24 5.15
N VAL A 187 10.26 -12.39 5.90
CA VAL A 187 10.73 -11.81 7.16
C VAL A 187 10.26 -12.72 8.27
#